data_AF-A0A368JE27-F1
#
_entry.id   AF-A0A368JE27-F1
#
_cell.length_a   1.000
_cell.length_b   1.000
_cell.length_c   1.000
_cell.angle_alpha   90.00
_cell.angle_beta   90.00
_cell.angle_gamma   90.00
#
_symmetry.space_group_name_H-M   'P 1'
#
loop_
_entity.id
_entity.type
_entity.pdbx_description
1 polymer ?
#
loop_
_entity_poly.entity_id
_entity_poly.type
_entity_poly.pdbx_seq_one_letter_code
_entity_poly.pdbx_strand_id
1 'polypeptide(L)'
;MMKILSTLFFLFVLTTNATAQLMVNRVDVNSLDVQYCQLVGEYRTWGTKAKVYIDYGQANFQRAAYWELRGIDSLGNYTKRFNTVMQAVNYVEKTGWEVVSFQIMQAPRRSYNRFIYLMRKKQRP
;
A
#
# COMPACT_ATOMS: atom_id res chain seq x y z
N MET A 1 36.33 27.52 -9.80
CA MET A 1 35.56 27.55 -8.54
C MET A 1 34.05 27.75 -8.75
N MET A 2 33.58 28.79 -9.46
CA MET A 2 32.14 29.02 -9.70
C MET A 2 31.38 27.87 -10.38
N LYS A 3 32.01 27.14 -11.32
CA LYS A 3 31.37 25.98 -11.98
C LYS A 3 31.11 24.83 -11.02
N ILE A 4 32.07 24.53 -10.14
CA ILE A 4 31.95 23.46 -9.12
C ILE A 4 30.83 23.81 -8.11
N LEU A 5 30.75 25.08 -7.71
CA LEU A 5 29.73 25.56 -6.78
C LEU A 5 28.32 25.49 -7.40
N SER A 6 28.19 25.81 -8.70
CA SER A 6 26.95 25.66 -9.45
C SER A 6 26.53 24.19 -9.61
N THR A 7 27.47 23.28 -9.87
CA THR A 7 27.18 21.83 -9.95
C THR A 7 26.72 21.26 -8.61
N LEU A 8 27.35 21.66 -7.50
CA LEU A 8 26.95 21.25 -6.15
C LEU A 8 25.55 21.75 -5.78
N PHE A 9 25.21 22.97 -6.16
CA PHE A 9 23.87 23.52 -5.97
C PHE A 9 22.81 22.73 -6.76
N PHE A 10 23.10 22.37 -8.01
CA PHE A 10 22.18 21.59 -8.85
C PHE A 10 21.95 20.17 -8.30
N LEU A 11 22.98 19.53 -7.72
CA LEU A 11 22.87 18.23 -7.07
C LEU A 11 22.05 18.28 -5.77
N PHE A 12 22.06 19.40 -5.06
CA PHE A 12 21.29 19.58 -3.82
C PHE A 12 19.78 19.68 -4.10
N VAL A 13 19.38 20.30 -5.22
CA VAL A 13 17.96 20.49 -5.60
C VAL A 13 17.30 19.18 -6.06
N LEU A 14 18.08 18.13 -6.41
CA LEU A 14 17.55 16.82 -6.83
C LEU A 14 17.10 15.93 -5.66
N THR A 15 17.19 16.39 -4.41
CA THR A 15 16.71 15.64 -3.24
C THR A 15 15.19 15.73 -3.08
N THR A 16 14.45 15.39 -4.12
CA THR A 16 12.98 15.26 -4.01
C THR A 16 12.65 13.97 -3.25
N ASN A 17 11.81 14.07 -2.22
CA ASN A 17 11.28 12.93 -1.48
C ASN A 17 10.37 12.08 -2.39
N ALA A 18 10.96 11.13 -3.11
CA ALA A 18 10.20 10.17 -3.92
C ALA A 18 9.51 9.17 -2.99
N THR A 19 8.20 9.29 -2.82
CA THR A 19 7.39 8.26 -2.16
C THR A 19 7.15 7.10 -3.12
N ALA A 20 7.34 5.88 -2.66
CA ALA A 20 7.02 4.69 -3.45
C ALA A 20 5.53 4.67 -3.85
N GLN A 21 5.25 4.19 -5.07
CA GLN A 21 3.88 4.05 -5.58
C GLN A 21 3.11 2.95 -4.84
N LEU A 22 1.81 3.15 -4.61
CA LEU A 22 0.92 2.12 -4.12
C LEU A 22 0.17 1.49 -5.30
N MET A 23 0.69 0.39 -5.83
CA MET A 23 0.14 -0.24 -7.02
C MET A 23 -0.87 -1.34 -6.68
N VAL A 24 -2.08 -1.22 -7.21
CA VAL A 24 -3.17 -2.21 -7.07
C VAL A 24 -3.76 -2.47 -8.45
N ASN A 25 -3.67 -3.73 -8.93
CA ASN A 25 -4.16 -4.10 -10.27
C ASN A 25 -3.66 -3.14 -11.38
N ARG A 26 -2.34 -2.87 -11.41
CA ARG A 26 -1.67 -1.93 -12.33
C ARG A 26 -2.14 -0.47 -12.25
N VAL A 27 -2.93 -0.11 -11.25
CA VAL A 27 -3.31 1.28 -10.97
C VAL A 27 -2.48 1.80 -9.81
N ASP A 28 -1.85 2.96 -9.99
CA ASP A 28 -1.22 3.70 -8.88
C ASP A 28 -2.29 4.43 -8.08
N VAL A 29 -2.63 3.91 -6.91
CA VAL A 29 -3.66 4.48 -6.04
C VAL A 29 -3.26 5.87 -5.55
N ASN A 30 -1.95 6.17 -5.47
CA ASN A 30 -1.49 7.49 -5.05
C ASN A 30 -1.87 8.59 -6.05
N SER A 31 -1.95 8.24 -7.34
CA SER A 31 -2.31 9.16 -8.43
C SER A 31 -3.80 9.46 -8.53
N LEU A 32 -4.65 8.71 -7.82
CA LEU A 32 -6.11 8.88 -7.85
C LEU A 32 -6.57 10.04 -6.96
N ASP A 33 -7.68 10.66 -7.36
CA ASP A 33 -8.42 11.65 -6.57
C ASP A 33 -9.23 10.99 -5.45
N VAL A 34 -8.51 10.39 -4.50
CA VAL A 34 -9.04 9.75 -3.30
C VAL A 34 -8.20 10.14 -2.09
N GLN A 35 -8.85 10.37 -0.96
CA GLN A 35 -8.18 10.72 0.30
C GLN A 35 -8.11 9.56 1.29
N TYR A 36 -8.97 8.56 1.10
CA TYR A 36 -9.08 7.41 1.99
C TYR A 36 -9.13 6.12 1.18
N CYS A 37 -8.58 5.06 1.77
CA CYS A 37 -8.81 3.69 1.34
C CYS A 37 -8.89 2.77 2.55
N GLN A 38 -9.38 1.56 2.37
CA GLN A 38 -9.33 0.51 3.37
C GLN A 38 -8.25 -0.50 3.00
N LEU A 39 -7.37 -0.81 3.93
CA LEU A 39 -6.52 -2.00 3.85
C LEU A 39 -7.27 -3.15 4.51
N VAL A 40 -7.64 -4.15 3.71
CA VAL A 40 -8.40 -5.31 4.14
C VAL A 40 -7.50 -6.53 4.15
N GLY A 41 -7.13 -6.98 5.35
CA GLY A 41 -6.36 -8.19 5.58
C GLY A 41 -7.26 -9.38 5.96
N GLU A 42 -7.00 -10.55 5.37
CA GLU A 42 -7.70 -11.80 5.65
C GLU A 42 -6.69 -12.90 6.01
N TYR A 43 -6.89 -13.55 7.16
CA TYR A 43 -6.19 -14.78 7.53
C TYR A 43 -7.16 -15.95 7.49
N ARG A 44 -6.86 -16.98 6.68
CA ARG A 44 -7.55 -18.26 6.86
C ARG A 44 -7.10 -18.86 8.18
N THR A 45 -8.01 -19.56 8.85
CA THR A 45 -7.88 -20.08 10.22
C THR A 45 -6.62 -20.90 10.51
N TRP A 46 -5.85 -21.36 9.51
CA TRP A 46 -4.66 -22.21 9.71
C TRP A 46 -3.50 -21.80 8.79
N GLY A 47 -2.43 -21.21 9.35
CA GLY A 47 -1.07 -21.16 8.79
C GLY A 47 -0.83 -20.45 7.45
N THR A 48 -1.85 -19.92 6.78
CA THR A 48 -1.66 -19.30 5.46
C THR A 48 -1.21 -17.85 5.55
N LYS A 49 -0.35 -17.44 4.62
CA LYS A 49 0.03 -16.03 4.39
C LYS A 49 -1.20 -15.13 4.25
N ALA A 50 -1.08 -13.89 4.74
CA ALA A 50 -2.14 -12.90 4.68
C ALA A 50 -2.54 -12.62 3.22
N LYS A 51 -3.84 -12.65 2.95
CA LYS A 51 -4.40 -12.02 1.74
C LYS A 51 -4.72 -10.58 2.10
N VAL A 52 -4.21 -9.64 1.33
CA VAL A 52 -4.41 -8.22 1.59
C VAL A 52 -4.96 -7.56 0.35
N TYR A 53 -5.90 -6.64 0.54
CA TYR A 53 -6.55 -5.89 -0.52
C TYR A 53 -6.60 -4.42 -0.12
N ILE A 54 -6.60 -3.54 -1.12
CA ILE A 54 -6.91 -2.12 -0.92
C ILE A 54 -8.27 -1.85 -1.54
N ASP A 55 -9.17 -1.27 -0.76
CA ASP A 55 -10.43 -0.72 -1.22
C ASP A 55 -10.36 0.80 -1.24
N TYR A 56 -10.28 1.40 -2.42
CA TYR A 56 -10.37 2.84 -2.60
C TYR A 56 -11.68 3.26 -3.28
N GLY A 57 -12.72 2.40 -3.25
CA GLY A 57 -14.01 2.64 -3.90
C GLY A 57 -14.10 2.14 -5.34
N GLN A 58 -13.15 1.32 -5.80
CA GLN A 58 -13.17 0.75 -7.15
C GLN A 58 -14.27 -0.30 -7.36
N ALA A 59 -14.91 -0.27 -8.53
CA ALA A 59 -16.06 -1.12 -8.90
C ALA A 59 -15.82 -2.64 -8.79
N ASN A 60 -14.57 -3.10 -8.83
CA ASN A 60 -14.19 -4.50 -8.94
C ASN A 60 -13.41 -5.02 -7.72
N PHE A 61 -13.74 -4.54 -6.52
CA PHE A 61 -13.08 -4.96 -5.28
C PHE A 61 -13.08 -6.49 -5.06
N GLN A 62 -11.91 -7.06 -4.72
CA GLN A 62 -11.73 -8.48 -4.40
C GLN A 62 -12.21 -9.49 -5.46
N ARG A 63 -12.36 -9.09 -6.73
CA ARG A 63 -12.90 -9.99 -7.77
C ARG A 63 -11.95 -11.12 -8.19
N ALA A 64 -10.64 -10.95 -8.08
CA ALA A 64 -9.67 -11.98 -8.48
C ALA A 64 -8.36 -11.92 -7.68
N ALA A 65 -7.58 -13.00 -7.72
CA ALA A 65 -6.33 -13.13 -6.95
C ALA A 65 -5.25 -12.11 -7.34
N TYR A 66 -5.27 -11.57 -8.56
CA TYR A 66 -4.34 -10.51 -9.00
C TYR A 66 -4.70 -9.11 -8.46
N TRP A 67 -5.82 -8.98 -7.73
CA TRP A 67 -6.19 -7.77 -6.99
C TRP A 67 -5.61 -7.78 -5.57
N GLU A 68 -4.95 -8.86 -5.16
CA GLU A 68 -4.22 -8.90 -3.90
C GLU A 68 -3.10 -7.85 -3.94
N LEU A 69 -3.03 -7.03 -2.90
CA LEU A 69 -1.90 -6.16 -2.66
C LEU A 69 -0.64 -7.01 -2.46
N ARG A 70 0.39 -6.66 -3.22
CA ARG A 70 1.73 -7.24 -3.15
C ARG A 70 2.74 -6.11 -3.30
N GLY A 71 3.94 -6.32 -2.77
CA GLY A 71 5.05 -5.43 -3.11
C GLY A 71 5.38 -5.55 -4.61
N ILE A 72 6.12 -4.57 -5.10
CA ILE A 72 6.72 -4.59 -6.43
C ILE A 72 8.24 -4.59 -6.25
N ASP A 73 8.93 -5.48 -6.97
CA ASP A 73 10.39 -5.52 -6.97
C ASP A 73 11.00 -4.46 -7.90
N SER A 74 12.33 -4.36 -7.93
CA SER A 74 13.04 -3.39 -8.77
C SER A 74 12.82 -3.59 -10.28
N LEU A 75 12.29 -4.74 -10.69
CA LEU A 75 11.99 -5.08 -12.08
C LEU A 75 10.51 -4.85 -12.43
N GLY A 76 9.70 -4.36 -11.48
CA GLY A 76 8.27 -4.13 -11.69
C GLY A 76 7.39 -5.37 -11.47
N ASN A 77 7.94 -6.49 -10.99
CA ASN A 77 7.17 -7.71 -10.76
C ASN A 77 6.53 -7.74 -9.38
N TYR A 78 5.34 -8.33 -9.29
CA TYR A 78 4.70 -8.57 -8.01
C TYR A 78 5.48 -9.56 -7.15
N THR A 79 5.75 -9.17 -5.91
CA THR A 79 6.43 -10.02 -4.94
C THR A 79 5.53 -11.12 -4.38
N LYS A 80 6.09 -11.99 -3.54
CA LYS A 80 5.31 -12.96 -2.75
C LYS A 80 4.35 -12.22 -1.81
N ARG A 81 3.25 -12.89 -1.43
CA ARG A 81 2.32 -12.40 -0.40
C ARG A 81 3.07 -12.02 0.89
N PHE A 82 2.56 -10.98 1.55
CA PHE A 82 2.97 -10.62 2.90
C PHE A 82 2.73 -11.78 3.87
N ASN A 83 3.64 -11.98 4.81
CA ASN A 83 3.49 -13.03 5.82
C ASN A 83 2.41 -12.64 6.84
N THR A 84 2.29 -11.35 7.15
CA THR A 84 1.28 -10.82 8.08
C THR A 84 0.56 -9.62 7.47
N VAL A 85 -0.65 -9.34 7.95
CA VAL A 85 -1.39 -8.11 7.61
C VAL A 85 -0.59 -6.87 8.05
N MET A 86 0.13 -6.95 9.18
CA MET A 86 0.96 -5.84 9.65
C MET A 86 2.14 -5.55 8.72
N GLN A 87 2.73 -6.56 8.07
CA GLN A 87 3.72 -6.31 7.00
C GLN A 87 3.12 -5.49 5.86
N ALA A 88 1.85 -5.72 5.52
CA ALA A 88 1.17 -4.94 4.50
C ALA A 88 0.83 -3.52 4.98
N VAL A 89 0.42 -3.34 6.24
CA VAL A 89 0.22 -2.01 6.84
C VAL A 89 1.50 -1.19 6.76
N ASN A 90 2.63 -1.76 7.19
CA ASN A 90 3.94 -1.09 7.11
C ASN A 90 4.37 -0.81 5.67
N TYR A 91 4.05 -1.69 4.72
CA TYR A 91 4.31 -1.46 3.31
C TYR A 91 3.51 -0.25 2.79
N VAL A 92 2.20 -0.20 3.07
CA VAL A 92 1.31 0.88 2.63
C VAL A 92 1.67 2.21 3.29
N GLU A 93 2.10 2.17 4.56
CA GLU A 93 2.58 3.35 5.29
C GLU A 93 3.77 4.03 4.58
N LYS A 94 4.72 3.23 4.10
CA LYS A 94 5.89 3.69 3.34
C LYS A 94 5.54 4.24 1.95
N THR A 95 4.39 3.85 1.41
CA THR A 95 3.88 4.35 0.11
C THR A 95 3.09 5.66 0.23
N GLY A 96 3.09 6.31 1.40
CA GLY A 96 2.47 7.63 1.57
C GLY A 96 1.08 7.61 2.20
N TRP A 97 0.73 6.55 2.94
CA TRP A 97 -0.54 6.44 3.65
C TRP A 97 -0.30 6.36 5.16
N GLU A 98 -1.32 6.66 5.96
CA GLU A 98 -1.27 6.56 7.41
C GLU A 98 -2.53 5.85 7.94
N VAL A 99 -2.39 5.13 9.05
CA VAL A 99 -3.52 4.46 9.70
C VAL A 99 -4.33 5.50 10.48
N VAL A 100 -5.62 5.58 10.21
CA VAL A 100 -6.57 6.43 10.95
C VAL A 100 -7.29 5.64 12.02
N SER A 101 -7.78 4.45 11.66
CA SER A 101 -8.50 3.55 12.56
C SER A 101 -8.41 2.11 12.09
N PHE A 102 -8.82 1.17 12.95
CA PHE A 102 -8.90 -0.24 12.60
C PHE A 102 -10.14 -0.87 13.21
N GLN A 103 -10.63 -1.95 12.58
CA GLN A 103 -11.68 -2.80 13.09
C GLN A 103 -11.43 -4.26 12.71
N ILE A 104 -12.00 -5.18 13.48
CA ILE A 104 -11.94 -6.62 13.23
C ILE A 104 -13.36 -7.11 12.97
N MET A 105 -13.55 -7.78 11.84
CA MET A 105 -14.82 -8.42 11.51
C MET A 105 -14.61 -9.93 11.47
N GLN A 106 -15.27 -10.63 12.40
CA GLN A 106 -15.41 -12.08 12.32
C GLN A 106 -16.53 -12.38 11.35
N ALA A 107 -16.25 -13.14 10.30
CA ALA A 107 -17.29 -13.56 9.36
C ALA A 107 -17.95 -14.84 9.92
N PRO A 108 -19.20 -14.81 10.43
CA PRO A 108 -19.79 -15.96 11.13
C PRO A 108 -19.92 -17.21 10.24
N ARG A 109 -19.91 -17.01 8.91
CA ARG A 109 -20.02 -18.06 7.89
C ARG A 109 -18.74 -18.31 7.09
N ARG A 110 -17.65 -17.57 7.36
CA ARG A 110 -16.38 -17.75 6.65
C ARG A 110 -15.26 -18.05 7.64
N SER A 111 -14.44 -19.05 7.34
CA SER A 111 -13.32 -19.49 8.19
C SER A 111 -12.12 -18.51 8.16
N TYR A 112 -12.37 -17.21 8.19
CA TYR A 112 -11.32 -16.19 8.26
C TYR A 112 -11.75 -14.97 9.07
N ASN A 113 -10.76 -14.39 9.75
CA ASN A 113 -10.89 -13.10 10.39
C ASN A 113 -10.49 -12.01 9.39
N ARG A 114 -11.28 -10.93 9.32
CA ARG A 114 -10.97 -9.76 8.51
C ARG A 114 -10.49 -8.62 9.40
N PHE A 115 -9.32 -8.09 9.09
CA PHE A 115 -8.74 -6.91 9.70
C PHE A 115 -8.89 -5.76 8.70
N ILE A 116 -9.64 -4.73 9.06
CA ILE A 116 -9.92 -3.60 8.17
C ILE A 116 -9.30 -2.36 8.79
N TYR A 117 -8.32 -1.78 8.11
CA TYR A 117 -7.68 -0.52 8.51
C TYR A 117 -8.19 0.59 7.60
N LEU A 118 -8.71 1.68 8.20
CA LEU A 118 -8.95 2.91 7.47
C LEU A 118 -7.60 3.62 7.31
N MET A 119 -7.20 3.82 6.06
CA MET A 119 -5.97 4.50 5.69
C MET A 119 -6.30 5.86 5.09
N ARG A 120 -5.52 6.89 5.44
CA ARG A 120 -5.59 8.23 4.83
C ARG A 120 -4.31 8.50 4.05
N LYS A 121 -4.42 9.20 2.92
CA LYS A 121 -3.25 9.67 2.18
C LYS A 121 -2.54 10.72 3.04
N LYS A 122 -1.24 10.56 3.27
CA LYS A 122 -0.45 11.54 4.04
C LYS A 122 -0.48 12.87 3.30
N GLN A 123 -0.79 13.95 4.01
CA GLN A 123 -0.60 15.28 3.48
C GLN A 123 0.91 15.49 3.29
N ARG A 124 1.32 15.89 2.08
CA ARG A 124 2.71 16.27 1.83
C ARG A 124 2.96 17.57 2.61
N PRO A 125 4.03 17.64 3.43
CA PRO A 125 4.47 18.92 3.98
C PRO A 125 4.89 19.90 2.87
#